data_AF-A0A7Z0LDP5-F1
#
_entry.id   AF-A0A7Z0LDP5-F1
#
_cell.length_a   1.000
_cell.length_b   1.000
_cell.length_c   1.000
_cell.angle_alpha   90.00
_cell.angle_beta   90.00
_cell.angle_gamma   90.00
#
_symmetry.space_group_name_H-M   'P 1'
#
loop_
_entity.id
_entity.type
_entity.pdbx_description
1 polymer ?
#
loop_
_entity_poly.entity_id
_entity_poly.type
_entity_poly.pdbx_seq_one_letter_code
_entity_poly.pdbx_strand_id
1 'polypeptide(L)'
;MSSVLNQEDKIPAKILLSWCNALRYLRNICSHNGRLYSRLHHTLPAFHRSDRELLEIDLDNDGKTLLIYFIAMRHLILSMSLESQSFWNKKLQKLLEESYREQIDLRHYGFSKKWIELLTINIG
;
A
#
# COMPACT_ATOMS: atom_id res chain seq x y z
N MET A 1 2.24 5.33 -18.58
CA MET A 1 2.04 3.90 -18.89
C MET A 1 2.17 3.16 -17.59
N SER A 2 1.08 2.62 -17.08
CA SER A 2 1.03 1.93 -15.78
C SER A 2 1.84 0.64 -15.87
N SER A 3 2.82 0.44 -15.00
CA SER A 3 3.55 -0.82 -14.89
C SER A 3 2.57 -1.89 -14.39
N VAL A 4 1.98 -2.62 -15.35
CA VAL A 4 1.12 -3.75 -15.06
C VAL A 4 1.98 -4.80 -14.37
N LEU A 5 1.67 -5.06 -13.09
CA LEU A 5 2.20 -6.23 -12.41
C LEU A 5 1.62 -7.45 -13.09
N ASN A 6 2.42 -8.13 -13.91
CA ASN A 6 2.04 -9.39 -14.52
C ASN A 6 1.96 -10.46 -13.41
N GLN A 7 0.99 -11.36 -13.50
CA GLN A 7 0.86 -12.54 -12.62
C GLN A 7 2.14 -13.41 -12.57
N GLU A 8 3.07 -13.22 -13.50
CA GLU A 8 4.34 -13.93 -13.61
C GLU A 8 5.49 -13.33 -12.77
N ASP A 9 5.29 -12.16 -12.15
CA ASP A 9 6.30 -11.57 -11.26
C ASP A 9 6.35 -12.34 -9.93
N LYS A 10 7.09 -13.45 -9.94
CA LYS A 10 7.31 -14.31 -8.76
C LYS A 10 7.83 -13.48 -7.59
N ILE A 11 7.06 -13.43 -6.51
CA ILE A 11 7.45 -12.76 -5.26
C ILE A 11 8.52 -13.61 -4.57
N PRO A 12 9.76 -13.10 -4.38
CA PRO A 12 10.80 -13.84 -3.67
C PRO A 12 10.41 -14.08 -2.21
N ALA A 13 10.71 -15.26 -1.66
CA ALA A 13 10.37 -15.62 -0.27
C ALA A 13 10.88 -14.58 0.76
N LYS A 14 12.06 -13.99 0.54
CA LYS A 14 12.62 -12.93 1.39
C LYS A 14 11.77 -11.65 1.37
N ILE A 15 11.20 -11.29 0.22
CA ILE A 15 10.30 -10.14 0.07
C ILE A 15 8.99 -10.41 0.78
N LEU A 16 8.39 -11.59 0.56
CA LEU A 16 7.18 -12.01 1.25
C LEU A 16 7.34 -11.99 2.78
N LEU A 17 8.44 -12.53 3.30
CA LEU A 17 8.74 -12.49 4.72
C LEU A 17 8.87 -11.06 5.26
N SER A 18 9.51 -10.17 4.50
CA SER A 18 9.61 -8.76 4.85
C SER A 18 8.23 -8.08 4.90
N TRP A 19 7.37 -8.35 3.92
CA TRP A 19 6.00 -7.82 3.90
C TRP A 19 5.18 -8.30 5.10
N CYS A 20 5.19 -9.60 5.39
CA CYS A 20 4.49 -10.15 6.55
C CYS A 20 4.97 -9.51 7.86
N ASN A 21 6.29 -9.31 8.02
CA ASN A 21 6.84 -8.65 9.21
C ASN A 21 6.42 -7.18 9.33
N ALA A 22 6.45 -6.44 8.23
CA ALA A 22 6.02 -5.05 8.22
C ALA A 22 4.51 -4.91 8.49
N LEU A 23 3.67 -5.78 7.91
CA LEU A 23 2.23 -5.77 8.16
C LEU A 23 1.89 -6.17 9.61
N ARG A 24 2.62 -7.12 10.19
CA ARG A 24 2.51 -7.45 11.62
C ARG A 24 2.84 -6.24 12.48
N TYR A 25 3.91 -5.50 12.16
CA TYR A 25 4.28 -4.27 12.85
C TYR A 25 3.18 -3.19 12.72
N LEU A 26 2.67 -2.95 11.51
CA LEU A 26 1.58 -2.00 11.28
C LEU A 26 0.32 -2.37 12.08
N ARG A 27 -0.09 -3.64 12.03
CA ARG A 27 -1.23 -4.15 12.81
C ARG A 27 -1.05 -3.89 14.30
N ASN A 28 0.16 -4.04 14.83
CA ASN A 28 0.45 -3.79 16.24
C ASN A 28 0.30 -2.30 16.59
N ILE A 29 0.71 -1.38 15.70
CA ILE A 29 0.44 0.05 15.91
C ILE A 29 -1.06 0.30 16.01
N CYS A 30 -1.84 -0.25 15.06
CA CYS A 30 -3.29 -0.08 15.05
C CYS A 30 -3.96 -0.64 16.31
N SER A 31 -3.53 -1.81 16.81
CA SER A 31 -4.10 -2.42 18.02
C SER A 31 -3.77 -1.67 19.30
N HIS A 32 -2.68 -0.90 19.31
CA HIS A 32 -2.28 -0.08 20.45
C HIS A 32 -2.75 1.38 20.34
N ASN A 33 -3.70 1.67 19.43
CA ASN A 33 -4.18 3.03 19.13
C ASN A 33 -3.03 4.01 18.81
N GLY A 34 -1.93 3.50 18.23
CA GLY A 34 -0.79 4.32 17.88
C GLY A 34 -1.12 5.26 16.74
N ARG A 35 -0.70 6.52 16.85
CA ARG A 35 -0.88 7.52 15.78
C ARG A 35 -0.15 7.06 14.51
N LEU A 36 -0.83 7.16 13.38
CA LEU A 36 -0.28 6.88 12.04
C LEU A 36 -0.02 8.18 11.25
N TYR A 37 -0.75 9.25 11.56
CA TYR A 37 -0.66 10.56 10.89
C TYR A 37 0.73 11.18 11.07
N SER A 38 1.37 11.56 9.96
CA SER A 38 2.74 12.13 9.92
C SER A 38 3.80 11.26 10.62
N ARG A 39 3.58 9.95 10.71
CA ARG A 39 4.52 9.04 11.36
C ARG A 39 5.53 8.47 10.37
N LEU A 40 6.80 8.60 10.72
CA LEU A 40 7.88 7.83 10.09
C LEU A 40 7.94 6.45 10.74
N HIS A 41 7.87 5.41 9.91
CA HIS A 41 7.90 4.03 10.37
C HIS A 41 9.33 3.46 10.32
N HIS A 42 9.65 2.55 11.24
CA HIS A 42 10.99 1.93 11.31
C HIS A 42 11.03 0.52 10.69
N THR A 43 9.91 -0.21 10.68
CA THR A 43 9.82 -1.54 10.07
C THR A 43 9.08 -1.45 8.75
N LEU A 44 9.80 -1.19 7.66
CA LEU A 44 9.22 -0.99 6.33
C LEU A 44 9.20 -2.30 5.53
N PRO A 45 8.17 -2.55 4.71
CA PRO A 45 8.21 -3.63 3.73
C PRO A 45 9.35 -3.39 2.74
N ALA A 46 10.05 -4.47 2.35
CA ALA A 46 11.04 -4.43 1.29
C ALA A 46 10.35 -4.13 -0.06
N PHE A 47 11.03 -3.36 -0.91
CA PHE A 47 10.51 -3.05 -2.24
C PHE A 47 10.62 -4.24 -3.19
N HIS A 48 9.57 -4.49 -3.96
CA HIS A 48 9.66 -5.40 -5.09
C HIS A 48 10.24 -4.67 -6.30
N ARG A 49 10.92 -5.40 -7.20
CA ARG A 49 11.59 -4.81 -8.37
C ARG A 49 10.63 -4.04 -9.29
N SER A 50 9.38 -4.49 -9.34
CA SER A 50 8.30 -3.87 -10.11
C SER A 50 7.87 -2.50 -9.60
N ASP A 51 8.25 -2.16 -8.37
CA ASP A 51 7.80 -0.93 -7.70
C ASP A 51 8.80 0.21 -7.86
N ARG A 52 9.97 -0.02 -8.47
CA ARG A 52 11.01 1.01 -8.63
C ARG A 52 10.47 2.27 -9.29
N GLU A 53 9.76 2.12 -10.40
CA GLU A 53 9.16 3.25 -11.12
C GLU A 53 8.03 3.92 -10.33
N LEU A 54 7.31 3.16 -9.48
CA LEU A 54 6.23 3.69 -8.64
C LEU A 54 6.75 4.61 -7.53
N LEU A 55 7.99 4.40 -7.09
CA LEU A 55 8.64 5.14 -6.01
C LEU A 55 9.32 6.43 -6.51
N GLU A 56 9.77 6.43 -7.76
CA GLU A 56 10.37 7.61 -8.41
C GLU A 56 9.36 8.74 -8.65
N ILE A 57 8.07 8.43 -8.66
CA ILE A 57 7.01 9.37 -9.06
C ILE A 57 6.53 10.28 -7.92
N ASP A 58 6.66 9.90 -6.63
CA ASP A 58 5.83 10.56 -5.61
C ASP A 58 6.33 10.52 -4.14
N LEU A 59 7.59 10.15 -3.88
CA LEU A 59 8.12 10.15 -2.51
C LEU A 59 8.83 11.46 -2.16
N ASP A 60 8.06 12.53 -1.98
CA ASP A 60 8.54 13.77 -1.31
C ASP A 60 8.89 13.54 0.19
N ASN A 61 8.46 12.41 0.77
CA ASN A 61 8.58 12.08 2.20
C ASN A 61 9.35 10.77 2.43
N ASP A 62 10.67 10.75 2.24
CA ASP A 62 11.65 9.73 2.70
C ASP A 62 11.32 8.22 2.56
N GLY A 63 10.25 7.85 1.86
CA GLY A 63 9.75 6.48 1.72
C GLY A 63 9.24 5.80 3.00
N LYS A 64 9.18 6.47 4.17
CA LYS A 64 8.85 5.82 5.47
C LYS A 64 7.38 5.96 5.89
N THR A 65 6.49 5.98 4.91
CA THR A 65 5.09 6.40 5.09
C THR A 65 4.13 5.22 5.19
N LEU A 66 2.83 5.47 5.29
CA LEU A 66 1.82 4.40 5.33
C LEU A 66 1.59 3.80 3.94
N LEU A 67 1.75 4.59 2.86
CA LEU A 67 1.54 4.16 1.49
C LEU A 67 2.32 2.89 1.12
N ILE A 68 3.58 2.76 1.57
CA ILE A 68 4.41 1.60 1.21
C ILE A 68 3.82 0.28 1.73
N TYR A 69 3.08 0.30 2.83
CA TYR A 69 2.39 -0.89 3.34
C TYR A 69 1.22 -1.25 2.44
N PHE A 70 0.53 -0.26 1.88
CA PHE A 70 -0.54 -0.49 0.92
C PHE A 70 -0.02 -1.06 -0.40
N ILE A 71 1.16 -0.64 -0.86
CA ILE A 71 1.82 -1.25 -2.02
C ILE A 71 2.11 -2.73 -1.74
N ALA A 72 2.70 -3.05 -0.59
CA ALA A 72 2.94 -4.45 -0.20
C ALA A 72 1.63 -5.26 -0.07
N MET A 73 0.57 -4.69 0.52
CA MET A 73 -0.74 -5.35 0.60
C MET A 73 -1.34 -5.61 -0.79
N ARG A 74 -1.23 -4.65 -1.71
CA ARG A 74 -1.70 -4.80 -3.09
C ARG A 74 -1.05 -6.00 -3.78
N HIS A 75 0.26 -6.17 -3.64
CA HIS A 75 0.97 -7.34 -4.19
C HIS A 75 0.45 -8.66 -3.66
N LEU A 76 0.21 -8.75 -2.35
CA LEU A 76 -0.36 -9.95 -1.74
C LEU A 76 -1.75 -10.23 -2.31
N ILE A 77 -2.60 -9.20 -2.43
CA ILE A 77 -3.99 -9.33 -2.87
C ILE A 77 -4.09 -9.69 -4.35
N LEU A 78 -3.15 -9.24 -5.19
CA LEU A 78 -3.08 -9.66 -6.60
C LEU A 78 -2.93 -11.16 -6.78
N SER A 79 -2.34 -11.85 -5.80
CA SER A 79 -2.20 -13.31 -5.78
C SER A 79 -3.38 -14.02 -5.11
N MET A 80 -4.41 -13.28 -4.66
CA MET A 80 -5.62 -13.82 -4.02
C MET A 80 -6.79 -13.90 -5.01
N SER A 81 -7.92 -14.44 -4.54
CA SER A 81 -9.15 -14.58 -5.33
C SER A 81 -9.67 -13.24 -5.89
N LEU A 82 -10.43 -13.30 -6.98
CA LEU A 82 -11.11 -12.12 -7.55
C LEU A 82 -12.01 -11.43 -6.52
N GLU A 83 -12.65 -12.19 -5.63
CA GLU A 83 -13.43 -11.65 -4.52
C GLU A 83 -12.56 -10.80 -3.58
N SER A 84 -11.36 -11.26 -3.23
CA SER A 84 -10.41 -10.51 -2.39
C SER A 84 -9.95 -9.22 -3.08
N GLN A 85 -9.71 -9.29 -4.38
CA GLN A 85 -9.35 -8.11 -5.19
C GLN A 85 -10.50 -7.11 -5.28
N SER A 86 -11.75 -7.57 -5.46
CA SER A 86 -12.95 -6.73 -5.42
C SER A 86 -13.15 -6.08 -4.06
N PHE A 87 -12.97 -6.85 -2.99
CA PHE A 87 -13.05 -6.35 -1.62
C PHE A 87 -12.01 -5.25 -1.36
N TRP A 88 -10.78 -5.45 -1.81
CA TRP A 88 -9.72 -4.44 -1.73
C TRP A 88 -10.13 -3.13 -2.42
N ASN A 89 -10.57 -3.19 -3.69
CA ASN A 89 -11.01 -2.00 -4.42
C ASN A 89 -12.14 -1.26 -3.70
N LYS A 90 -13.14 -1.99 -3.17
CA LYS A 90 -14.22 -1.40 -2.35
C LYS A 90 -13.69 -0.73 -1.09
N LYS A 91 -12.68 -1.30 -0.43
CA LYS A 91 -12.05 -0.69 0.76
C LYS A 91 -11.27 0.57 0.42
N LEU A 92 -10.59 0.62 -0.73
CA LEU A 92 -9.91 1.84 -1.16
C LEU A 92 -10.90 2.98 -1.45
N GLN A 93 -12.01 2.68 -2.14
CA GLN A 93 -13.06 3.67 -2.40
C GLN A 93 -13.67 4.18 -1.10
N LYS A 94 -14.00 3.27 -0.18
CA LYS A 94 -14.50 3.66 1.15
C LYS A 94 -13.49 4.53 1.90
N LEU A 95 -12.20 4.19 1.88
CA LEU A 95 -11.15 5.01 2.51
C LEU A 95 -11.10 6.42 1.90
N LEU A 96 -11.22 6.54 0.58
CA LEU A 96 -11.25 7.82 -0.11
C LEU A 96 -12.46 8.66 0.33
N GLU A 97 -13.66 8.08 0.32
CA GLU A 97 -14.89 8.74 0.78
C GLU A 97 -14.80 9.20 2.24
N GLU A 98 -14.31 8.33 3.13
CA GLU A 98 -14.11 8.66 4.54
C GLU A 98 -13.07 9.76 4.72
N SER A 99 -11.98 9.75 3.95
CA SER A 99 -10.96 10.81 4.03
C SER A 99 -11.50 12.18 3.65
N TYR A 100 -12.38 12.26 2.65
CA TYR A 100 -13.05 13.51 2.29
C TYR A 100 -14.03 13.96 3.36
N ARG A 101 -14.86 13.04 3.87
CA ARG A 101 -15.86 13.34 4.90
C ARG A 101 -15.23 13.88 6.18
N GLU A 102 -14.14 13.26 6.61
CA GLU A 102 -13.42 13.63 7.83
C GLU A 102 -12.33 14.70 7.60
N GLN A 103 -12.23 15.26 6.38
CA GLN A 103 -11.24 16.27 5.97
C GLN A 103 -9.79 15.86 6.28
N ILE A 104 -9.47 14.58 6.10
CA ILE A 104 -8.14 14.02 6.36
C ILE A 104 -7.24 14.20 5.13
N ASP A 105 -6.14 14.92 5.30
CA ASP A 105 -5.13 15.05 4.27
C ASP A 105 -4.20 13.83 4.21
N LEU A 106 -4.49 12.93 3.27
CA LEU A 106 -3.75 11.67 3.08
C LEU A 106 -2.28 11.85 2.65
N ARG A 107 -1.86 13.06 2.24
CA ARG A 107 -0.44 13.34 1.92
C ARG A 107 0.46 13.15 3.14
N HIS A 108 -0.06 13.38 4.35
CA HIS A 108 0.66 13.13 5.61
C HIS A 108 0.86 11.65 5.93
N TYR A 109 0.15 10.78 5.20
CA TYR A 109 0.34 9.33 5.22
C TYR A 109 1.16 8.83 4.02
N GLY A 110 1.65 9.75 3.18
CA GLY A 110 2.43 9.48 1.97
C GLY A 110 1.61 9.14 0.74
N PHE A 111 0.28 9.28 0.78
CA PHE A 111 -0.56 9.04 -0.40
C PHE A 111 -0.50 10.26 -1.31
N SER A 112 -0.07 10.06 -2.56
CA SER A 112 -0.05 11.10 -3.58
C SER A 112 -1.40 11.28 -4.24
N LYS A 113 -1.59 12.30 -5.09
CA LYS A 113 -2.88 12.55 -5.77
C LYS A 113 -3.38 11.36 -6.60
N LYS A 114 -2.48 10.52 -7.11
CA LYS A 114 -2.80 9.36 -7.96
C LYS A 114 -2.77 8.02 -7.19
N TRP A 115 -2.78 8.07 -5.85
CA TRP A 115 -2.69 6.87 -5.03
C TRP A 115 -3.80 5.85 -5.33
N ILE A 116 -4.99 6.31 -5.69
CA ILE A 116 -6.11 5.42 -5.97
C ILE A 116 -5.85 4.61 -7.24
N GLU A 117 -5.41 5.26 -8.32
CA GLU A 117 -5.02 4.62 -9.59
C GLU A 117 -3.87 3.64 -9.38
N LEU A 118 -2.91 4.01 -8.53
CA LEU A 118 -1.77 3.18 -8.16
C LEU A 118 -2.19 1.89 -7.43
N LEU A 119 -3.15 2.00 -6.52
CA LEU A 119 -3.53 0.90 -5.63
C LEU A 119 -4.69 0.05 -6.14
N THR A 120 -5.51 0.56 -7.06
CA THR A 120 -6.61 -0.20 -7.67
C THR A 120 -6.06 -1.41 -8.44
N ILE A 121 -6.77 -2.53 -8.30
CA ILE A 121 -6.50 -3.76 -9.04
C ILE A 121 -7.50 -3.85 -10.19
N ASN A 122 -7.00 -4.05 -11.42
CA ASN A 122 -7.85 -4.30 -12.57
C ASN A 122 -8.40 -5.72 -12.49
N ILE A 123 -9.70 -5.83 -12.30
CA ILE A 123 -10.44 -7.09 -12.29
C ILE A 123 -11.02 -7.21 -13.70
N GLY A 124 -10.49 -8.17 -14.47
CA GLY A 124 -10.95 -8.43 -15.84
C GLY A 124 -12.38 -8.95 -15.91
#